data_AF-A0AAU0N606-F1
#
_entry.id   AF-A0AAU0N606-F1
#
_cell.length_a   1.000
_cell.length_b   1.000
_cell.length_c   1.000
_cell.angle_alpha   90.00
_cell.angle_beta   90.00
_cell.angle_gamma   90.00
#
_symmetry.space_group_name_H-M   'P 1'
#
loop_
_entity.id
_entity.type
_entity.pdbx_description
1 polymer ?
#
loop_
_entity_poly.entity_id
_entity_poly.type
_entity_poly.pdbx_seq_one_letter_code
_entity_poly.pdbx_strand_id
1 'polypeptide(L)'
;MKRSFLEQFELSKEQINQILDENGKDLSSKDVRISQLEADLSAAKEEAESYKTKAAEAEKMENQYNESQSQLETLSNELKQQKIERALIEAGATELDYLKFKLGEVDIDSDDFSEKLATLKQDHPSFFKTDESIAKEVKDEKPSGYHVIDNKLDKGDSKPKMTKKEIMAIEDVTQRQKAIQENLDAFN
;
A
#
# COMPACT_ATOMS: atom_id res chain seq x y z
N MET A 1 -23.91 -17.79 -57.89
CA MET A 1 -23.92 -18.60 -59.14
C MET A 1 -24.51 -17.76 -60.27
N LYS A 2 -24.01 -17.88 -61.52
CA LYS A 2 -24.52 -17.06 -62.63
C LYS A 2 -25.60 -17.81 -63.42
N ARG A 3 -26.69 -17.12 -63.79
CA ARG A 3 -27.77 -17.70 -64.61
C ARG A 3 -27.25 -18.31 -65.92
N SER A 4 -26.36 -17.59 -66.62
CA SER A 4 -25.77 -18.04 -67.89
C SER A 4 -24.97 -19.33 -67.79
N PHE A 5 -24.47 -19.68 -66.60
CA PHE A 5 -23.81 -20.96 -66.36
C PHE A 5 -24.83 -22.10 -66.26
N LEU A 6 -25.98 -21.86 -65.63
CA LEU A 6 -27.04 -22.87 -65.47
C LEU A 6 -27.81 -23.12 -66.78
N GLU A 7 -27.96 -22.08 -67.61
CA GLU A 7 -28.58 -22.19 -68.94
C GLU A 7 -27.82 -23.14 -69.88
N GLN A 8 -26.52 -23.37 -69.67
CA GLN A 8 -25.70 -24.31 -70.47
C GLN A 8 -26.05 -25.79 -70.21
N PHE A 9 -26.78 -26.09 -69.15
CA PHE A 9 -27.18 -27.45 -68.77
C PHE A 9 -28.59 -27.82 -69.23
N GLU A 10 -29.19 -27.03 -70.15
CA GLU A 10 -30.55 -27.24 -70.68
C GLU A 10 -31.65 -27.33 -69.59
N LEU A 11 -31.40 -26.75 -68.41
CA LEU A 11 -32.35 -26.69 -67.31
C LEU A 11 -33.54 -25.77 -67.65
N SER A 12 -34.71 -26.07 -67.09
CA SER A 12 -35.87 -25.19 -67.24
C SER A 12 -35.68 -23.87 -66.49
N LYS A 13 -36.39 -22.82 -66.91
CA LYS A 13 -36.34 -21.51 -66.25
C LYS A 13 -36.72 -21.60 -64.76
N GLU A 14 -37.73 -22.40 -64.43
CA GLU A 14 -38.13 -22.70 -63.05
C GLU A 14 -37.01 -23.36 -62.25
N GLN A 15 -36.33 -24.38 -62.79
CA GLN A 15 -35.21 -25.05 -62.10
C GLN A 15 -34.05 -24.07 -61.86
N ILE A 16 -33.73 -23.25 -62.87
CA ILE A 16 -32.68 -22.23 -62.77
C ILE A 16 -33.03 -21.20 -61.68
N ASN A 17 -34.29 -20.74 -61.62
CA ASN A 17 -34.74 -19.79 -60.60
C ASN A 17 -34.63 -20.39 -59.19
N GLN A 18 -35.08 -21.63 -59.01
CA GLN A 18 -34.99 -22.31 -57.72
C GLN A 18 -33.54 -22.43 -57.24
N ILE A 19 -32.61 -22.85 -58.12
CA ILE A 19 -31.19 -22.98 -57.77
C ILE A 19 -30.59 -21.62 -57.40
N LEU A 20 -30.92 -20.57 -58.14
CA LEU A 20 -30.42 -19.22 -57.84
C LEU A 20 -30.97 -18.69 -56.52
N ASP A 21 -32.25 -18.93 -56.24
CA ASP A 21 -32.89 -18.52 -54.98
C ASP A 21 -32.31 -19.26 -53.78
N GLU A 22 -32.12 -20.59 -53.88
CA GLU A 22 -31.48 -21.39 -52.82
C GLU A 22 -30.04 -20.96 -52.59
N ASN A 23 -29.24 -20.75 -53.66
CA ASN A 23 -27.89 -20.21 -53.53
C ASN A 23 -27.88 -18.82 -52.91
N GLY A 24 -28.83 -17.96 -53.27
CA GLY A 24 -28.96 -16.61 -52.72
C GLY A 24 -29.21 -16.66 -51.21
N LYS A 25 -30.14 -17.51 -50.78
CA LYS A 25 -30.42 -17.74 -49.34
C LYS A 25 -29.20 -18.28 -48.61
N ASP A 26 -28.52 -19.27 -49.19
CA ASP A 26 -27.35 -19.90 -48.57
C ASP A 26 -26.18 -18.89 -48.42
N LEU A 27 -25.90 -18.08 -49.45
CA LEU A 27 -24.93 -16.98 -49.40
C LEU A 27 -25.27 -15.96 -48.31
N SER A 28 -26.51 -15.45 -48.29
CA SER A 28 -26.93 -14.48 -47.28
C SER A 28 -26.82 -15.06 -45.86
N SER A 29 -27.13 -16.34 -45.67
CA SER A 29 -26.98 -16.99 -44.36
C SER A 29 -25.50 -17.09 -43.92
N LYS A 30 -24.60 -17.39 -44.87
CA LYS A 30 -23.16 -17.45 -44.63
C LYS A 30 -22.59 -16.08 -44.33
N ASP A 31 -22.98 -15.04 -45.06
CA ASP A 31 -22.56 -13.67 -44.81
C ASP A 31 -22.95 -13.22 -43.39
N VAL A 32 -24.20 -13.47 -42.98
CA VAL A 32 -24.66 -13.20 -41.60
C VAL A 32 -23.81 -13.97 -40.59
N ARG A 33 -23.51 -15.25 -40.85
CA ARG A 33 -22.70 -16.05 -39.93
C ARG A 33 -21.26 -15.55 -39.85
N ILE A 34 -20.67 -15.12 -40.96
CA ILE A 34 -19.31 -14.54 -41.01
C ILE A 34 -19.29 -13.25 -40.20
N SER A 35 -20.23 -12.33 -40.44
CA SER A 35 -20.29 -11.08 -39.67
C SER A 35 -20.48 -11.33 -38.17
N GLN A 36 -21.28 -12.32 -37.78
CA GLN A 36 -21.42 -12.69 -36.37
C GLN A 36 -20.11 -13.23 -35.80
N LEU A 37 -19.42 -14.13 -36.51
CA LEU A 37 -18.15 -14.69 -36.07
C LEU A 37 -17.04 -13.62 -35.97
N GLU A 38 -17.03 -12.64 -36.87
CA GLU A 38 -16.10 -11.50 -36.80
C GLU A 38 -16.36 -10.63 -35.56
N ALA A 39 -17.63 -10.37 -35.26
CA ALA A 39 -18.01 -9.64 -34.05
C ALA A 39 -17.63 -10.41 -32.77
N ASP A 40 -17.95 -11.71 -32.72
CA ASP A 40 -17.62 -12.59 -31.58
C ASP A 40 -16.09 -12.67 -31.38
N LEU A 41 -15.32 -12.76 -32.47
CA LEU A 41 -13.85 -12.81 -32.43
C LEU A 41 -13.24 -11.48 -31.98
N SER A 42 -13.82 -10.35 -32.38
CA SER A 42 -13.39 -9.03 -31.88
C SER A 42 -13.64 -8.90 -30.38
N ALA A 43 -14.84 -9.26 -29.92
CA ALA A 43 -15.20 -9.21 -28.51
C ALA A 43 -14.31 -10.13 -27.66
N ALA A 44 -14.07 -11.36 -28.11
CA ALA A 44 -13.20 -12.31 -27.42
C ALA A 44 -11.74 -11.80 -27.30
N LYS A 45 -11.23 -11.10 -28.32
CA LYS A 45 -9.89 -10.48 -28.26
C LYS A 45 -9.82 -9.36 -27.24
N GLU A 46 -10.82 -8.48 -27.20
CA GLU A 46 -10.91 -7.41 -26.19
C GLU A 46 -10.97 -7.98 -24.77
N GLU A 47 -11.76 -9.05 -24.57
CA GLU A 47 -11.86 -9.73 -23.28
C GLU A 47 -10.53 -10.37 -22.87
N ALA A 48 -9.82 -11.02 -23.81
CA ALA A 48 -8.52 -11.61 -23.55
C ALA A 48 -7.46 -10.57 -23.13
N GLU A 49 -7.40 -9.41 -23.79
CA GLU A 49 -6.50 -8.32 -23.40
C GLU A 49 -6.89 -7.73 -22.04
N SER A 50 -8.19 -7.65 -21.73
CA SER A 50 -8.67 -7.24 -20.41
C SER A 50 -8.19 -8.20 -19.31
N TYR A 51 -8.32 -9.52 -19.52
CA TYR A 51 -7.84 -10.51 -18.54
C TYR A 51 -6.33 -10.48 -18.38
N LYS A 52 -5.58 -10.32 -19.48
CA LYS A 52 -4.12 -10.20 -19.42
C LYS A 52 -3.68 -9.00 -18.59
N THR A 53 -4.36 -7.86 -18.76
CA THR A 53 -4.09 -6.64 -17.97
C THR A 53 -4.40 -6.86 -16.49
N LYS A 54 -5.57 -7.43 -16.17
CA LYS A 54 -5.95 -7.75 -14.78
C LYS A 54 -5.00 -8.74 -14.12
N ALA A 55 -4.50 -9.72 -14.86
CA ALA A 55 -3.53 -10.68 -14.35
C ALA A 55 -2.21 -10.01 -13.97
N ALA A 56 -1.70 -9.11 -14.81
CA ALA A 56 -0.49 -8.34 -14.51
C ALA A 56 -0.68 -7.39 -13.31
N GLU A 57 -1.84 -6.77 -13.17
CA GLU A 57 -2.18 -5.95 -12.00
C GLU A 57 -2.25 -6.79 -10.71
N ALA A 58 -2.85 -7.98 -10.78
CA ALA A 58 -2.93 -8.90 -9.65
C ALA A 58 -1.53 -9.34 -9.18
N GLU A 59 -0.64 -9.72 -10.10
CA GLU A 59 0.75 -10.08 -9.79
C GLU A 59 1.51 -8.91 -9.15
N LYS A 60 1.31 -7.68 -9.65
CA LYS A 60 1.89 -6.49 -9.04
C LYS A 60 1.38 -6.27 -7.60
N MET A 61 0.09 -6.43 -7.36
CA MET A 61 -0.51 -6.28 -6.03
C MET A 61 -0.01 -7.35 -5.06
N GLU A 62 0.15 -8.60 -5.53
CA GLU A 62 0.71 -9.69 -4.73
C GLU A 62 2.15 -9.40 -4.30
N ASN A 63 2.98 -8.92 -5.24
CA ASN A 63 4.36 -8.53 -4.92
C ASN A 63 4.42 -7.40 -3.89
N GLN A 64 3.58 -6.36 -4.04
CA GLN A 64 3.51 -5.25 -3.08
C GLN A 64 3.03 -5.71 -1.69
N TYR A 65 2.08 -6.65 -1.64
CA TYR A 65 1.61 -7.23 -0.40
C TYR A 65 2.72 -8.01 0.33
N ASN A 66 3.44 -8.86 -0.41
CA ASN A 66 4.55 -9.64 0.14
C ASN A 66 5.69 -8.76 0.65
N GLU A 67 6.03 -7.69 -0.08
CA GLU A 67 7.02 -6.71 0.36
C GLU A 67 6.57 -5.99 1.63
N SER A 68 5.30 -5.55 1.69
CA SER A 68 4.75 -4.89 2.88
C SER A 68 4.73 -5.82 4.10
N GLN A 69 4.39 -7.10 3.91
CA GLN A 69 4.44 -8.10 4.97
C GLN A 69 5.86 -8.29 5.51
N SER A 70 6.85 -8.40 4.63
CA SER A 70 8.26 -8.53 5.03
C SER A 70 8.75 -7.29 5.81
N GLN A 71 8.35 -6.09 5.38
CA GLN A 71 8.66 -4.85 6.10
C GLN A 71 7.98 -4.81 7.48
N LEU A 72 6.72 -5.23 7.58
CA LEU A 72 6.00 -5.29 8.86
C LEU A 72 6.63 -6.31 9.82
N GLU A 73 7.04 -7.47 9.32
CA GLU A 73 7.73 -8.47 10.14
C GLU A 73 9.07 -7.94 10.65
N THR A 74 9.84 -7.27 9.79
CA THR A 74 11.11 -6.62 10.17
C THR A 74 10.88 -5.55 11.24
N LEU A 75 9.94 -4.62 11.02
CA LEU A 75 9.60 -3.56 11.96
C LEU A 75 9.07 -4.11 13.29
N SER A 76 8.25 -5.16 13.25
CA SER A 76 7.73 -5.83 14.44
C SER A 76 8.87 -6.44 15.27
N ASN A 77 9.81 -7.12 14.61
CA ASN A 77 10.98 -7.69 15.27
C ASN A 77 11.90 -6.61 15.85
N GLU A 78 12.17 -5.53 15.11
CA GLU A 78 12.93 -4.38 15.60
C GLU A 78 12.26 -3.74 16.82
N LEU A 79 10.93 -3.56 16.78
CA LEU A 79 10.18 -3.01 17.91
C LEU A 79 10.25 -3.91 19.14
N LYS A 80 10.13 -5.23 18.98
CA LYS A 80 10.30 -6.20 20.06
C LYS A 80 11.69 -6.10 20.68
N GLN A 81 12.74 -6.07 19.85
CA GLN A 81 14.12 -5.93 20.30
C GLN A 81 14.35 -4.61 21.07
N GLN A 82 13.80 -3.50 20.58
CA GLN A 82 13.89 -2.20 21.27
C GLN A 82 13.16 -2.21 22.61
N LYS A 83 11.97 -2.82 22.69
CA LYS A 83 11.24 -2.95 23.95
C LYS A 83 12.04 -3.77 24.98
N ILE A 84 12.59 -4.92 24.57
CA ILE A 84 13.43 -5.78 25.43
C ILE A 84 14.65 -4.99 25.92
N GLU A 85 15.30 -4.24 25.04
CA GLU A 85 16.44 -3.40 25.40
C GLU A 85 16.08 -2.38 26.47
N ARG A 86 14.97 -1.66 26.31
CA ARG A 86 14.49 -0.70 27.30
C ARG A 86 14.22 -1.36 28.65
N ALA A 87 13.55 -2.50 28.66
CA ALA A 87 13.28 -3.23 29.91
C ALA A 87 14.58 -3.70 30.60
N LEU A 88 15.59 -4.12 29.83
CA LEU A 88 16.90 -4.44 30.38
C LEU A 88 17.60 -3.20 30.96
N ILE A 89 17.57 -2.07 30.26
CA ILE A 89 18.12 -0.79 30.75
C ILE A 89 17.43 -0.37 32.05
N GLU A 90 16.10 -0.37 32.09
CA GLU A 90 15.29 -0.06 33.28
C GLU A 90 15.60 -1.02 34.44
N ALA A 91 15.89 -2.28 34.11
CA ALA A 91 16.33 -3.28 35.06
C ALA A 91 17.77 -3.10 35.57
N GLY A 92 18.51 -2.13 35.04
CA GLY A 92 19.88 -1.80 35.42
C GLY A 92 20.96 -2.55 34.64
N ALA A 93 20.63 -3.18 33.51
CA ALA A 93 21.60 -3.93 32.71
C ALA A 93 22.75 -3.05 32.22
N THR A 94 23.98 -3.53 32.33
CA THR A 94 25.19 -2.83 31.84
C THR A 94 25.69 -3.37 30.50
N GLU A 95 25.46 -4.66 30.21
CA GLU A 95 25.91 -5.34 28.98
C GLU A 95 24.71 -5.89 28.21
N LEU A 96 24.04 -5.01 27.45
CA LEU A 96 22.77 -5.29 26.80
C LEU A 96 22.86 -6.43 25.78
N ASP A 97 23.87 -6.44 24.92
CA ASP A 97 23.99 -7.45 23.86
C ASP A 97 24.20 -8.86 24.41
N TYR A 98 25.03 -8.99 25.46
CA TYR A 98 25.24 -10.27 26.13
C TYR A 98 23.98 -10.75 26.83
N LEU A 99 23.28 -9.86 27.55
CA LEU A 99 22.07 -10.19 28.27
C LEU A 99 20.91 -10.51 27.33
N LYS A 100 20.76 -9.80 26.21
CA LYS A 100 19.81 -10.14 25.13
C LYS A 100 20.10 -11.53 24.56
N PHE A 101 21.37 -11.85 24.28
CA PHE A 101 21.77 -13.18 23.81
C PHE A 101 21.39 -14.29 24.81
N LYS A 102 21.59 -14.03 26.11
CA LYS A 102 21.23 -14.99 27.16
C LYS A 102 19.73 -15.12 27.39
N LEU A 103 18.99 -14.03 27.24
CA LEU A 103 17.54 -14.00 27.33
C LEU A 103 16.87 -14.78 26.18
N GLY A 104 17.54 -14.79 25.01
CA GLY A 104 17.08 -15.48 23.81
C GLY A 104 15.86 -14.81 23.19
N GLU A 105 15.18 -15.55 22.31
CA GLU A 105 13.88 -15.10 21.79
C GLU A 105 12.83 -15.20 22.90
N VAL A 106 12.36 -14.04 23.36
CA VAL A 106 11.28 -13.91 24.32
C VAL A 106 10.40 -12.75 23.90
N ASP A 107 9.10 -12.88 24.08
CA ASP A 107 8.19 -11.76 23.89
C ASP A 107 8.13 -10.95 25.19
N ILE A 108 8.33 -9.64 25.12
CA ILE A 108 8.27 -8.79 26.31
C ILE A 108 6.87 -8.76 26.94
N ASP A 109 5.84 -8.96 26.12
CA ASP A 109 4.46 -8.98 26.56
C ASP A 109 4.05 -10.38 27.10
N SER A 110 4.99 -11.34 27.18
CA SER A 110 4.77 -12.66 27.78
C SER A 110 5.02 -12.66 29.29
N ASP A 111 4.24 -13.45 30.02
CA ASP A 111 4.39 -13.61 31.48
C ASP A 111 5.80 -14.16 31.84
N ASP A 112 6.36 -14.98 30.96
CA ASP A 112 7.69 -15.59 31.08
C ASP A 112 8.84 -14.57 31.06
N PHE A 113 8.64 -13.39 30.46
CA PHE A 113 9.69 -12.37 30.38
C PHE A 113 10.17 -11.93 31.76
N SER A 114 9.22 -11.76 32.70
CA SER A 114 9.53 -11.30 34.06
C SER A 114 10.33 -12.34 34.84
N GLU A 115 9.96 -13.62 34.70
CA GLU A 115 10.64 -14.76 35.34
C GLU A 115 12.04 -14.95 34.74
N LYS A 116 12.18 -14.85 33.42
CA LYS A 116 13.48 -14.93 32.74
C LYS A 116 14.39 -13.76 33.13
N LEU A 117 13.86 -12.55 33.22
CA LEU A 117 14.62 -11.39 33.66
C LEU A 117 15.10 -11.53 35.11
N ALA A 118 14.26 -12.05 36.01
CA ALA A 118 14.64 -12.33 37.39
C ALA A 118 15.75 -13.39 37.48
N THR A 119 15.62 -14.48 36.72
CA THR A 119 16.65 -15.53 36.61
C THR A 119 17.95 -14.95 36.07
N LEU A 120 17.87 -14.11 35.05
CA LEU A 120 19.02 -13.46 34.43
C LEU A 120 19.76 -12.56 35.43
N LYS A 121 19.05 -11.81 36.27
CA LYS A 121 19.65 -11.03 37.36
C LYS A 121 20.36 -11.90 38.40
N GLN A 122 19.78 -13.06 38.71
CA GLN A 122 20.34 -14.00 39.68
C GLN A 122 21.62 -14.69 39.16
N ASP A 123 21.62 -15.10 37.89
CA ASP A 123 22.75 -15.82 37.27
C ASP A 123 23.90 -14.89 36.88
N HIS A 124 23.57 -13.63 36.59
CA HIS A 124 24.50 -12.65 36.04
C HIS A 124 24.51 -11.32 36.82
N PRO A 125 24.67 -11.34 38.16
CA PRO A 125 24.49 -10.15 39.00
C PRO A 125 25.52 -9.04 38.71
N SER A 126 26.71 -9.39 38.22
CA SER A 126 27.75 -8.42 37.84
C SER A 126 27.38 -7.54 36.64
N PHE A 127 26.40 -7.97 35.85
CA PHE A 127 25.93 -7.25 34.65
C PHE A 127 24.70 -6.38 34.92
N PHE A 128 24.31 -6.23 36.19
CA PHE A 128 23.25 -5.33 36.63
C PHE A 128 23.79 -4.33 37.65
N LYS A 129 23.43 -3.06 37.49
CA LYS A 129 23.72 -2.00 38.46
C LYS A 129 22.96 -2.26 39.75
N THR A 130 23.53 -1.83 40.86
CA THR A 130 22.84 -1.84 42.16
C THR A 130 21.81 -0.71 42.21
N ASP A 131 20.74 -0.87 43.00
CA ASP A 131 19.65 0.12 43.07
C ASP A 131 20.14 1.55 43.42
N GLU A 132 21.23 1.68 44.19
CA GLU A 132 21.87 2.96 44.50
C GLU A 132 22.53 3.66 43.30
N SER A 133 23.01 2.89 42.32
CA SER A 133 23.63 3.44 41.10
C SER A 133 22.60 3.76 40.02
N ILE A 134 21.47 3.04 39.97
CA ILE A 134 20.32 3.36 39.11
C ILE A 134 19.65 4.67 39.55
N ALA A 135 19.45 4.88 40.86
CA ALA A 135 18.83 6.09 41.40
C ALA A 135 19.63 7.39 41.19
N LYS A 136 20.93 7.30 40.89
CA LYS A 136 21.77 8.46 40.57
C LYS A 136 21.65 8.88 39.10
N GLU A 137 21.51 7.95 38.16
CA GLU A 137 21.40 8.27 36.72
C GLU A 137 20.01 8.84 36.35
N VAL A 138 18.92 8.38 36.97
CA VAL A 138 17.56 8.92 36.70
C VAL A 138 17.42 10.41 37.05
N LYS A 139 18.29 10.96 37.92
CA LYS A 139 18.32 12.40 38.22
C LYS A 139 19.10 13.25 37.21
N ASP A 140 19.95 12.63 36.39
CA ASP A 140 20.85 13.31 35.46
C ASP A 140 20.46 13.12 33.97
N GLU A 141 19.42 12.35 33.66
CA GLU A 141 18.86 12.25 32.30
C GLU A 141 18.09 13.51 31.91
N LYS A 142 18.83 14.54 31.48
CA LYS A 142 18.35 15.31 30.32
C LYS A 142 18.42 14.39 29.11
N PRO A 143 17.38 14.33 28.25
CA PRO A 143 17.38 13.44 27.10
C PRO A 143 18.58 13.76 26.20
N SER A 144 19.50 12.80 26.16
CA SER A 144 20.68 12.81 25.30
C SER A 144 20.25 12.67 23.84
N GLY A 145 20.73 13.56 22.97
CA GLY A 145 20.71 13.34 21.51
C GLY A 145 20.43 14.56 20.64
N TYR A 146 19.75 15.60 21.14
CA TYR A 146 19.48 16.81 20.34
C TYR A 146 20.05 18.06 21.01
N HIS A 147 21.13 18.58 20.43
CA HIS A 147 21.44 20.00 20.56
C HIS A 147 20.66 20.74 19.49
N VAL A 148 19.69 21.57 19.90
CA VAL A 148 19.08 22.54 18.99
C VAL A 148 20.19 23.53 18.61
N ILE A 149 20.66 23.46 17.37
CA ILE A 149 21.50 24.51 16.80
C ILE A 149 20.57 25.72 16.65
N ASP A 150 20.81 26.76 17.44
CA ASP A 150 20.13 28.04 17.26
C ASP A 150 20.64 28.64 15.95
N ASN A 151 19.84 28.48 14.89
CA ASN A 151 20.25 28.85 13.53
C ASN A 151 20.42 30.37 13.34
N LYS A 152 20.15 31.21 14.35
CA LYS A 152 20.15 32.69 14.25
C LYS A 152 19.41 33.21 13.02
N LEU A 153 18.55 32.39 12.42
CA LEU A 153 17.65 32.79 11.38
C LEU A 153 16.65 33.68 12.07
N ASP A 154 16.56 34.91 11.57
CA ASP A 154 15.56 35.86 12.03
C ASP A 154 14.23 35.13 12.07
N LYS A 155 13.50 35.26 13.20
CA LYS A 155 12.23 34.56 13.37
C LYS A 155 11.32 35.10 12.26
N GLY A 156 11.26 34.36 11.15
CA GLY A 156 10.65 34.83 9.92
C GLY A 156 9.30 35.42 10.24
N ASP A 157 9.10 36.68 9.85
CA ASP A 157 7.92 37.48 10.16
C ASP A 157 6.67 36.61 10.13
N SER A 158 6.21 36.18 11.30
CA SER A 158 4.97 35.43 11.40
C SER A 158 3.89 36.44 11.10
N LYS A 159 3.44 36.45 9.84
CA LYS A 159 2.29 37.24 9.41
C LYS A 159 1.18 37.00 10.44
N PRO A 160 0.49 38.07 10.91
CA PRO A 160 -0.52 37.92 11.94
C PRO A 160 -1.59 36.93 11.47
N LYS A 161 -1.78 35.86 12.24
CA LYS A 161 -2.83 34.86 11.98
C LYS A 161 -4.19 35.55 12.10
N MET A 162 -5.02 35.44 11.06
CA MET A 162 -6.38 35.99 11.07
C MET A 162 -7.32 35.04 11.82
N THR A 163 -8.29 35.59 12.53
CA THR A 163 -9.35 34.80 13.18
C THR A 163 -10.36 34.29 12.16
N LYS A 164 -11.07 33.21 12.50
CA LYS A 164 -12.16 32.65 11.66
C LYS A 164 -13.17 33.71 11.21
N LYS A 165 -13.48 34.67 12.09
CA LYS A 165 -14.46 35.74 11.80
C LYS A 165 -13.92 36.74 10.77
N GLU A 166 -12.64 37.11 10.87
CA GLU A 166 -11.99 38.02 9.92
C GLU A 166 -11.85 37.37 8.55
N ILE A 167 -11.55 36.06 8.50
CA ILE A 167 -11.45 35.30 7.25
C ILE A 167 -12.82 35.19 6.57
N MET A 168 -13.87 34.87 7.32
CA MET A 168 -15.24 34.77 6.77
C MET A 168 -15.82 36.11 6.30
N ALA A 169 -15.27 37.23 6.77
CA ALA A 169 -15.66 38.58 6.35
C ALA A 169 -15.03 39.03 5.03
N ILE A 170 -14.07 38.29 4.47
CA ILE A 170 -13.45 38.60 3.17
C ILE A 170 -14.46 38.35 2.05
N GLU A 171 -14.95 39.39 1.37
CA GLU A 171 -15.98 39.28 0.33
C GLU A 171 -15.51 38.48 -0.90
N ASP A 172 -14.24 38.63 -1.27
CA ASP A 172 -13.66 37.90 -2.39
C ASP A 172 -13.39 36.43 -2.03
N VAL A 173 -14.01 35.52 -2.79
CA VAL A 173 -13.96 34.08 -2.53
C VAL A 173 -12.55 33.51 -2.70
N THR A 174 -11.76 34.03 -3.65
CA THR A 174 -10.40 33.55 -3.92
C THR A 174 -9.46 33.96 -2.79
N GLN A 175 -9.59 35.20 -2.32
CA GLN A 175 -8.82 35.69 -1.18
C GLN A 175 -9.22 34.99 0.12
N ARG A 176 -10.52 34.71 0.31
CA ARG A 176 -11.02 33.94 1.44
C ARG A 176 -10.43 32.53 1.48
N GLN A 177 -10.43 31.82 0.36
CA GLN A 177 -9.86 30.47 0.27
C GLN A 177 -8.35 30.46 0.57
N LYS A 178 -7.62 31.44 0.04
CA LYS A 178 -6.20 31.61 0.35
C LYS A 178 -5.96 31.88 1.84
N ALA A 179 -6.77 32.74 2.46
CA ALA A 179 -6.68 33.03 3.88
C ALA A 179 -7.04 31.83 4.76
N ILE A 180 -8.00 30.99 4.36
CA ILE A 180 -8.31 29.71 5.04
C ILE A 180 -7.11 28.77 4.98
N GLN A 181 -6.47 28.64 3.80
CA GLN A 181 -5.32 27.76 3.62
C GLN A 181 -4.10 28.23 4.42
N GLU A 182 -3.90 29.53 4.56
CA GLU A 182 -2.83 30.11 5.37
C GLU A 182 -3.13 30.10 6.89
N ASN A 183 -4.40 29.85 7.30
CA ASN A 183 -4.85 29.90 8.70
C ASN A 183 -5.73 28.68 9.06
N LEU A 184 -5.33 27.47 8.63
CA LEU A 184 -6.05 26.21 8.91
C LEU A 184 -6.35 26.02 10.41
N ASP A 185 -5.43 26.43 11.28
CA ASP A 185 -5.56 26.35 12.73
C ASP A 185 -6.80 27.09 13.29
N ALA A 186 -7.31 28.10 12.57
CA ALA A 186 -8.50 28.85 12.98
C ALA A 186 -9.82 28.11 12.69
N PHE A 187 -9.77 26.97 12.00
CA PHE A 187 -10.94 26.20 11.55
C PHE A 187 -10.98 24.76 12.08
N ASN A 188 -9.95 24.30 12.79
CA ASN A 188 -9.94 23.04 13.56
C ASN A 188 -10.51 23.25 14.96
#